data_AF-A0A933TCY1-F1
#
_entry.id   AF-A0A933TCY1-F1
#
_cell.length_a   1.000
_cell.length_b   1.000
_cell.length_c   1.000
_cell.angle_alpha   90.00
_cell.angle_beta   90.00
_cell.angle_gamma   90.00
#
_symmetry.space_group_name_H-M   'P 1'
#
loop_
_entity.id
_entity.type
_entity.pdbx_description
1 polymer ?
#
loop_
_entity_poly.entity_id
_entity_poly.type
_entity_poly.pdbx_seq_one_letter_code
_entity_poly.pdbx_strand_id
1 'polypeptide(L)'
;MNKIPFLFAALLAAPASAQQLPDLSAVQSQLSAAVKATPIKGYVQPRYDLQCVFTGVLAIMGKAAKADIPMPALYLQDKTPLKQLQDAVEPQWNMRPDMFVNVYSAAQNAVYVMNEAEYYRKLGRFVDDSIAHELAHYVQVKYRGIRIEDFDDGLEGEAVSVQTEFRDRYMKTGVSPCGR
;
A
#
# COMPACT_ATOMS: atom_id res chain seq x y z
N MET A 1 74.89 5.73 -44.10
CA MET A 1 74.08 6.95 -44.29
C MET A 1 73.26 7.20 -43.03
N ASN A 2 73.39 8.43 -42.49
CA ASN A 2 72.64 9.17 -41.42
C ASN A 2 72.44 8.48 -40.04
N LYS A 3 73.01 8.89 -38.88
CA LYS A 3 73.12 10.15 -38.09
C LYS A 3 71.87 10.62 -37.29
N ILE A 4 71.96 10.45 -35.94
CA ILE A 4 71.65 11.40 -34.82
C ILE A 4 70.14 11.63 -34.43
N PRO A 5 69.73 12.02 -33.17
CA PRO A 5 70.30 12.00 -31.79
C PRO A 5 69.39 11.42 -30.65
N PHE A 6 70.00 11.31 -29.45
CA PHE A 6 69.49 11.56 -28.08
C PHE A 6 68.06 12.12 -27.90
N LEU A 7 67.34 11.63 -26.88
CA LEU A 7 66.92 12.45 -25.73
C LEU A 7 66.40 11.60 -24.56
N PHE A 8 67.04 11.74 -23.39
CA PHE A 8 66.49 11.36 -22.10
C PHE A 8 65.32 12.31 -21.78
N ALA A 9 64.14 11.77 -21.51
CA ALA A 9 63.04 12.51 -20.89
C ALA A 9 62.63 11.76 -19.61
N ALA A 10 62.96 12.37 -18.48
CA ALA A 10 62.46 11.99 -17.17
C ALA A 10 60.95 12.27 -17.12
N LEU A 11 60.14 11.24 -16.93
CA LEU A 11 58.74 11.40 -16.58
C LEU A 11 58.63 11.32 -15.05
N LEU A 12 58.48 12.48 -14.43
CA LEU A 12 58.11 12.64 -13.03
C LEU A 12 56.75 11.96 -12.79
N ALA A 13 56.72 10.99 -11.88
CA ALA A 13 55.49 10.47 -11.32
C ALA A 13 54.81 11.56 -10.50
N ALA A 14 53.59 11.93 -10.87
CA ALA A 14 52.73 12.76 -10.03
C ALA A 14 52.29 11.94 -8.80
N PRO A 15 52.22 12.53 -7.59
CA PRO A 15 51.65 11.85 -6.45
C PRO A 15 50.15 11.66 -6.69
N ALA A 16 49.68 10.43 -6.56
CA ALA A 16 48.26 10.14 -6.43
C ALA A 16 47.74 10.85 -5.17
N SER A 17 46.96 11.92 -5.36
CA SER A 17 46.21 12.54 -4.26
C SER A 17 45.27 11.48 -3.69
N ALA A 18 45.57 11.03 -2.48
CA ALA A 18 44.66 10.23 -1.68
C ALA A 18 43.37 11.03 -1.49
N GLN A 19 42.33 10.70 -2.24
CA GLN A 19 41.00 11.23 -2.00
C GLN A 19 40.55 10.69 -0.64
N GLN A 20 40.47 11.61 0.32
CA GLN A 20 40.02 11.37 1.67
C GLN A 20 38.59 10.81 1.60
N LEU A 21 38.42 9.54 1.97
CA LEU A 21 37.10 8.92 2.07
C LEU A 21 36.25 9.73 3.05
N PRO A 22 34.97 10.01 2.74
CA PRO A 22 34.11 10.77 3.63
C PRO A 22 33.97 10.02 4.97
N ASP A 23 34.05 10.80 6.05
CA ASP A 23 33.85 10.33 7.41
C ASP A 23 32.45 9.71 7.55
N LEU A 24 32.41 8.40 7.76
CA LEU A 24 31.17 7.63 7.90
C LEU A 24 30.29 8.14 9.06
N SER A 25 30.88 8.81 10.06
CA SER A 25 30.14 9.39 11.17
C SER A 25 29.29 10.59 10.76
N ALA A 26 29.74 11.39 9.78
CA ALA A 26 28.99 12.52 9.24
C ALA A 26 27.78 12.03 8.42
N VAL A 27 27.94 10.92 7.69
CA VAL A 27 26.85 10.26 6.94
C VAL A 27 25.82 9.67 7.90
N GLN A 28 26.28 9.02 8.98
CA GLN A 28 25.41 8.47 10.03
C GLN A 28 24.59 9.57 10.76
N SER A 29 25.20 10.72 11.04
CA SER A 29 24.54 11.85 11.72
C SER A 29 23.48 12.51 10.84
N GLN A 30 23.73 12.63 9.53
CA GLN A 30 22.76 13.12 8.56
C GLN A 30 21.58 12.15 8.35
N LEU A 31 21.84 10.84 8.35
CA LEU A 31 20.79 9.81 8.34
C LEU A 31 19.93 9.86 9.61
N SER A 32 20.54 10.08 10.77
CA SER A 32 19.83 10.12 12.06
C SER A 32 18.93 11.35 12.21
N ALA A 33 19.31 12.49 11.62
CA ALA A 33 18.48 13.69 11.57
C ALA A 33 17.26 13.52 10.64
N ALA A 34 17.40 12.78 9.53
CA ALA A 34 16.31 12.48 8.60
C ALA A 34 15.25 11.51 9.18
N VAL A 35 15.59 10.76 10.24
CA VAL A 35 14.69 9.78 10.89
C VAL A 35 13.81 10.41 11.98
N LYS A 36 14.03 11.68 12.36
CA LYS A 36 13.04 12.45 13.14
C LYS A 36 11.93 12.97 12.21
N ALA A 37 11.27 12.06 11.51
CA ALA A 37 10.13 12.40 10.68
C ALA A 37 9.03 12.96 11.58
N THR A 38 8.72 14.26 11.43
CA THR A 38 7.54 14.86 12.04
C THR A 38 6.33 13.97 11.74
N PRO A 39 5.48 13.67 12.74
CA PRO A 39 4.22 12.97 12.50
C PRO A 39 3.46 13.71 11.41
N ILE A 40 3.16 13.04 10.29
CA ILE A 40 2.28 13.65 9.30
C ILE A 40 0.89 13.56 9.88
N LYS A 41 0.40 14.72 10.33
CA LYS A 41 -1.00 14.86 10.72
C LYS A 41 -1.85 14.95 9.46
N GLY A 42 -2.97 14.24 9.47
CA GLY A 42 -3.99 14.33 8.43
C GLY A 42 -4.33 12.99 7.81
N TYR A 43 -5.15 13.07 6.76
CA TYR A 43 -5.73 11.93 6.08
C TYR A 43 -5.36 11.94 4.61
N VAL A 44 -5.20 10.74 4.04
CA VAL A 44 -5.01 10.53 2.60
C VAL A 44 -6.32 10.04 1.99
N GLN A 45 -6.53 10.33 0.71
CA GLN A 45 -7.71 9.84 -0.02
C GLN A 45 -7.27 8.71 -0.95
N PRO A 46 -8.17 7.75 -1.29
CA PRO A 46 -7.88 6.78 -2.32
C PRO A 46 -7.62 7.47 -3.66
N ARG A 47 -6.74 6.89 -4.48
CA ARG A 47 -6.43 7.41 -5.82
C ARG A 47 -7.51 7.08 -6.83
N TYR A 48 -8.20 5.97 -6.62
CA TYR A 48 -9.26 5.47 -7.48
C TYR A 48 -10.58 5.41 -6.71
N ASP A 49 -11.69 5.54 -7.42
CA ASP A 49 -13.00 5.27 -6.83
C ASP A 49 -13.18 3.78 -6.54
N LEU A 50 -14.20 3.47 -5.72
CA LEU A 50 -14.47 2.11 -5.29
C LEU A 50 -14.72 1.15 -6.47
N GLN A 51 -15.38 1.63 -7.53
CA GLN A 51 -15.69 0.82 -8.70
C GLN A 51 -14.42 0.41 -9.45
N CYS A 52 -13.49 1.34 -9.61
CA CYS A 52 -12.19 1.09 -10.22
C CYS A 52 -11.36 0.09 -9.41
N VAL A 53 -11.27 0.25 -8.08
CA VAL A 53 -10.57 -0.71 -7.22
C VAL A 53 -11.21 -2.09 -7.34
N PHE A 54 -12.54 -2.14 -7.35
CA PHE A 54 -13.30 -3.39 -7.46
C PHE A 54 -13.07 -4.12 -8.79
N THR A 55 -12.99 -3.40 -9.92
CA THR A 55 -12.62 -3.99 -11.21
C THR A 55 -11.25 -4.69 -11.14
N GLY A 56 -10.27 -4.05 -10.50
CA GLY A 56 -8.94 -4.65 -10.28
C GLY A 56 -9.00 -5.89 -9.38
N VAL A 57 -9.77 -5.85 -8.30
CA VAL A 57 -9.96 -7.00 -7.39
C VAL A 57 -10.60 -8.19 -8.12
N LEU A 58 -11.66 -7.96 -8.90
CA LEU A 58 -12.29 -9.01 -9.70
C LEU A 58 -11.31 -9.62 -10.71
N ALA A 59 -10.49 -8.80 -11.36
CA ALA A 59 -9.47 -9.28 -12.30
C ALA A 59 -8.42 -10.16 -11.62
N ILE A 60 -7.94 -9.77 -10.43
CA ILE A 60 -7.00 -10.56 -9.62
C ILE A 60 -7.63 -11.89 -9.19
N MET A 61 -8.89 -11.85 -8.73
CA MET A 61 -9.60 -13.05 -8.24
C MET A 61 -10.21 -13.91 -9.35
N GLY A 62 -10.00 -13.56 -10.63
CA GLY A 62 -10.55 -14.29 -11.77
C GLY A 62 -12.08 -14.36 -11.78
N LYS A 63 -12.75 -13.29 -11.35
CA LYS A 63 -14.22 -13.20 -11.30
C LYS A 63 -14.74 -12.21 -12.35
N ALA A 64 -15.89 -12.51 -12.92
CA ALA A 64 -16.63 -11.58 -13.76
C ALA A 64 -17.58 -10.73 -12.89
N ALA A 65 -17.72 -9.45 -13.23
CA ALA A 65 -18.72 -8.59 -12.59
C ALA A 65 -20.14 -9.14 -12.84
N LYS A 66 -21.02 -8.99 -11.85
CA LYS A 66 -22.42 -9.41 -11.92
C LYS A 66 -23.28 -8.19 -11.63
N ALA A 67 -24.17 -7.85 -12.55
CA ALA A 67 -24.95 -6.60 -12.49
C ALA A 67 -26.02 -6.59 -11.38
N ASP A 68 -26.40 -7.77 -10.90
CA ASP A 68 -27.40 -7.99 -9.85
C ASP A 68 -26.82 -7.96 -8.43
N ILE A 69 -25.48 -7.95 -8.28
CA ILE A 69 -24.84 -7.83 -6.98
C ILE A 69 -24.54 -6.34 -6.69
N PRO A 70 -25.15 -5.74 -5.66
CA PRO A 70 -24.96 -4.33 -5.35
C PRO A 70 -23.57 -4.06 -4.76
N MET A 71 -22.90 -3.05 -5.30
CA MET A 71 -21.63 -2.56 -4.76
C MET A 71 -21.75 -2.15 -3.29
N PRO A 72 -20.71 -2.40 -2.47
CA PRO A 72 -20.73 -1.94 -1.10
C PRO A 72 -20.59 -0.41 -1.03
N ALA A 73 -21.08 0.20 0.04
CA ALA A 73 -20.75 1.58 0.36
C ALA A 73 -19.29 1.69 0.82
N LEU A 74 -18.64 2.86 0.64
CA LEU A 74 -17.29 3.12 1.16
C LEU A 74 -17.34 4.24 2.21
N TYR A 75 -16.80 3.96 3.38
CA TYR A 75 -16.68 4.89 4.51
C TYR A 75 -15.21 5.05 4.90
N LEU A 76 -14.70 6.27 4.83
CA LEU A 76 -13.33 6.60 5.22
C LEU A 76 -13.32 7.18 6.64
N GLN A 77 -12.29 6.87 7.42
CA GLN A 77 -12.17 7.29 8.82
C GLN A 77 -12.33 8.81 9.01
N ASP A 78 -11.73 9.63 8.15
CA ASP A 78 -11.79 11.10 8.26
C ASP A 78 -13.21 11.69 8.17
N LYS A 79 -14.15 10.93 7.58
CA LYS A 79 -15.53 11.35 7.31
C LYS A 79 -16.56 10.51 8.07
N THR A 80 -16.12 9.52 8.83
CA THR A 80 -17.01 8.51 9.42
C THR A 80 -16.85 8.49 10.94
N PRO A 81 -17.91 8.77 11.71
CA PRO A 81 -17.86 8.66 13.16
C PRO A 81 -17.50 7.23 13.60
N LEU A 82 -16.64 7.09 14.61
CA LEU A 82 -16.26 5.77 15.16
C LEU A 82 -17.50 4.95 15.57
N LYS A 83 -18.53 5.60 16.12
CA LYS A 83 -19.79 4.93 16.47
C LYS A 83 -20.43 4.20 15.28
N GLN A 84 -20.39 4.80 14.08
CA GLN A 84 -20.95 4.19 12.88
C GLN A 84 -20.18 2.91 12.49
N LEU A 85 -18.86 2.90 12.63
CA LEU A 85 -18.05 1.69 12.45
C LEU A 85 -18.43 0.63 13.50
N GLN A 86 -18.47 1.02 14.77
CA GLN A 86 -18.77 0.08 15.86
C GLN A 86 -20.14 -0.59 15.69
N ASP A 87 -21.16 0.18 15.30
CA ASP A 87 -22.50 -0.34 15.05
C ASP A 87 -22.55 -1.29 13.84
N ALA A 88 -21.59 -1.19 12.91
CA ALA A 88 -21.46 -2.08 11.76
C ALA A 88 -20.66 -3.36 12.04
N VAL A 89 -19.75 -3.31 13.00
CA VAL A 89 -18.84 -4.42 13.36
C VAL A 89 -19.40 -5.30 14.46
N GLU A 90 -20.09 -4.72 15.45
CA GLU A 90 -20.58 -5.46 16.61
C GLU A 90 -21.43 -6.67 16.26
N PRO A 91 -22.39 -6.61 15.29
CA PRO A 91 -23.21 -7.77 14.97
C PRO A 91 -22.42 -8.95 14.39
N GLN A 92 -21.32 -8.70 13.69
CA GLN A 92 -20.54 -9.75 13.02
C GLN A 92 -19.42 -10.33 13.89
N TRP A 93 -18.82 -9.52 14.76
CA TRP A 93 -17.66 -9.95 15.55
C TRP A 93 -17.96 -10.05 17.05
N ASN A 94 -19.17 -9.65 17.48
CA ASN A 94 -19.54 -9.55 18.90
C ASN A 94 -18.53 -8.73 19.71
N MET A 95 -17.95 -7.70 19.09
CA MET A 95 -16.97 -6.80 19.68
C MET A 95 -17.19 -5.37 19.20
N ARG A 96 -16.76 -4.40 20.01
CA ARG A 96 -16.79 -2.97 19.67
C ARG A 96 -15.36 -2.42 19.68
N PRO A 97 -14.74 -2.17 18.51
CA PRO A 97 -13.39 -1.62 18.47
C PRO A 97 -13.37 -0.21 19.06
N ASP A 98 -12.32 0.11 19.82
CA ASP A 98 -12.07 1.44 20.43
C ASP A 98 -11.37 2.41 19.46
N MET A 99 -10.93 1.89 18.31
CA MET A 99 -10.30 2.65 17.23
C MET A 99 -10.90 2.28 15.86
N PHE A 100 -10.61 3.10 14.85
CA PHE A 100 -11.04 2.81 13.49
C PHE A 100 -10.18 1.67 12.91
N VAL A 101 -10.84 0.64 12.37
CA VAL A 101 -10.19 -0.50 11.71
C VAL A 101 -10.68 -0.63 10.28
N ASN A 102 -9.89 -1.28 9.43
CA ASN A 102 -10.38 -1.67 8.12
C ASN A 102 -11.29 -2.89 8.27
N VAL A 103 -12.45 -2.87 7.61
CA VAL A 103 -13.40 -3.98 7.66
C VAL A 103 -14.44 -3.90 6.55
N TYR A 104 -14.76 -5.04 5.95
CA TYR A 104 -16.01 -5.25 5.23
C TYR A 104 -17.12 -5.73 6.19
N SER A 105 -18.19 -4.95 6.30
CA SER A 105 -19.41 -5.33 7.01
C SER A 105 -20.39 -6.01 6.04
N ALA A 106 -20.55 -7.32 6.17
CA ALA A 106 -21.46 -8.09 5.30
C ALA A 106 -22.94 -7.75 5.54
N ALA A 107 -23.30 -7.46 6.79
CA ALA A 107 -24.67 -7.12 7.20
C ALA A 107 -25.12 -5.77 6.60
N GLN A 108 -24.23 -4.78 6.56
CA GLN A 108 -24.52 -3.46 6.00
C GLN A 108 -24.11 -3.29 4.53
N ASN A 109 -23.41 -4.28 3.97
CA ASN A 109 -22.76 -4.19 2.66
C ASN A 109 -21.90 -2.92 2.53
N ALA A 110 -20.95 -2.75 3.45
CA ALA A 110 -20.16 -1.53 3.55
C ALA A 110 -18.68 -1.85 3.84
N VAL A 111 -17.79 -1.11 3.20
CA VAL A 111 -16.35 -1.14 3.42
C VAL A 111 -15.96 0.08 4.24
N TYR A 112 -15.31 -0.15 5.38
CA TYR A 112 -14.76 0.89 6.24
C TYR A 112 -13.24 0.82 6.15
N VAL A 113 -12.58 1.96 5.92
CA VAL A 113 -11.12 2.02 5.76
C VAL A 113 -10.53 3.20 6.53
N MET A 114 -9.56 2.90 7.39
CA MET A 114 -8.66 3.88 7.97
C MET A 114 -7.88 4.58 6.86
N ASN A 115 -7.78 5.90 6.93
CA ASN A 115 -7.08 6.73 5.95
C ASN A 115 -6.10 7.72 6.58
N GLU A 116 -5.57 7.42 7.77
CA GLU A 116 -4.51 8.19 8.43
C GLU A 116 -3.21 8.19 7.61
N ALA A 117 -2.71 9.37 7.28
CA ALA A 117 -1.53 9.53 6.42
C ALA A 117 -0.28 8.86 7.01
N GLU A 118 -0.11 8.92 8.33
CA GLU A 118 1.04 8.35 9.01
C GLU A 118 1.10 6.81 8.89
N TYR A 119 -0.05 6.14 9.01
CA TYR A 119 -0.17 4.68 8.85
C TYR A 119 0.35 4.24 7.47
N TYR A 120 -0.18 4.86 6.41
CA TYR A 120 0.19 4.49 5.03
C TYR A 120 1.64 4.84 4.68
N ARG A 121 2.14 6.00 5.15
CA ARG A 121 3.55 6.35 4.97
C ARG A 121 4.49 5.34 5.63
N LYS A 122 4.24 4.98 6.90
CA LYS A 122 5.13 4.08 7.66
C LYS A 122 5.19 2.69 7.04
N LEU A 123 4.08 2.19 6.54
CA LEU A 123 3.98 0.83 5.99
C LEU A 123 4.27 0.77 4.47
N GLY A 124 4.47 1.91 3.81
CA GLY A 124 4.60 1.95 2.35
C GLY A 124 3.37 1.40 1.62
N ARG A 125 2.18 1.60 2.22
CA ARG A 125 0.88 1.14 1.73
C ARG A 125 0.10 2.27 1.07
N PHE A 126 -0.99 1.91 0.39
CA PHE A 126 -1.95 2.86 -0.17
C PHE A 126 -3.35 2.58 0.36
N VAL A 127 -4.18 3.61 0.50
CA VAL A 127 -5.60 3.45 0.91
C VAL A 127 -6.30 2.46 -0.02
N ASP A 128 -6.04 2.56 -1.32
CA ASP A 128 -6.60 1.67 -2.34
C ASP A 128 -6.24 0.20 -2.12
N ASP A 129 -5.06 -0.12 -1.57
CA ASP A 129 -4.68 -1.50 -1.28
C ASP A 129 -5.40 -2.06 -0.03
N SER A 130 -5.72 -1.22 0.95
CA SER A 130 -6.61 -1.57 2.05
C SER A 130 -8.05 -1.74 1.57
N ILE A 131 -8.53 -0.87 0.67
CA ILE A 131 -9.86 -1.05 0.05
C ILE A 131 -9.90 -2.38 -0.73
N ALA A 132 -8.84 -2.72 -1.46
CA ALA A 132 -8.75 -3.97 -2.20
C ALA A 132 -8.80 -5.20 -1.28
N HIS A 133 -8.19 -5.14 -0.10
CA HIS A 133 -8.30 -6.17 0.95
C HIS A 133 -9.77 -6.38 1.35
N GLU A 134 -10.47 -5.32 1.75
CA GLU A 134 -11.87 -5.43 2.18
C GLU A 134 -12.81 -5.85 1.04
N LEU A 135 -12.51 -5.43 -0.19
CA LEU A 135 -13.26 -5.88 -1.36
C LEU A 135 -13.03 -7.36 -1.67
N ALA A 136 -11.90 -7.95 -1.29
CA ALA A 136 -11.71 -9.40 -1.40
C ALA A 136 -12.70 -10.15 -0.50
N HIS A 137 -12.92 -9.69 0.74
CA HIS A 137 -13.96 -10.22 1.62
C HIS A 137 -15.37 -10.04 1.05
N TYR A 138 -15.66 -8.87 0.45
CA TYR A 138 -16.91 -8.67 -0.28
C TYR A 138 -17.10 -9.70 -1.41
N VAL A 139 -16.06 -9.99 -2.20
CA VAL A 139 -16.12 -11.02 -3.26
C VAL A 139 -16.30 -12.42 -2.66
N GLN A 140 -15.59 -12.75 -1.58
CA GLN A 140 -15.75 -14.02 -0.85
C GLN A 140 -17.21 -14.22 -0.42
N VAL A 141 -17.84 -13.21 0.17
CA VAL A 141 -19.23 -13.29 0.63
C VAL A 141 -20.22 -13.28 -0.55
N LYS A 142 -20.17 -12.24 -1.40
CA LYS A 142 -21.24 -12.00 -2.40
C LYS A 142 -21.07 -12.80 -3.68
N TYR A 143 -19.84 -13.12 -4.09
CA TYR A 143 -19.59 -13.84 -5.35
C TYR A 143 -19.36 -15.33 -5.14
N ARG A 144 -18.79 -15.73 -3.99
CA ARG A 144 -18.53 -17.15 -3.66
C ARG A 144 -19.55 -17.72 -2.67
N GLY A 145 -20.40 -16.90 -2.05
CA GLY A 145 -21.44 -17.36 -1.13
C GLY A 145 -20.88 -17.86 0.21
N ILE A 146 -19.67 -17.41 0.59
CA ILE A 146 -19.06 -17.78 1.87
C ILE A 146 -19.76 -17.01 2.98
N ARG A 147 -20.13 -17.71 4.05
CA ARG A 147 -20.72 -17.08 5.23
C ARG A 147 -19.61 -16.50 6.11
N ILE A 148 -19.90 -15.42 6.83
CA ILE A 148 -18.92 -14.76 7.70
C ILE A 148 -18.43 -15.69 8.80
N GLU A 149 -19.29 -16.60 9.28
CA GLU A 149 -18.95 -17.57 10.32
C GLU A 149 -17.94 -18.62 9.84
N ASP A 150 -17.75 -18.75 8.53
CA ASP A 150 -16.80 -19.66 7.89
C ASP A 150 -15.47 -18.95 7.55
N PHE A 151 -15.26 -17.70 7.99
CA PHE A 151 -14.00 -16.98 7.78
C PHE A 151 -12.88 -17.61 8.60
N ASP A 152 -11.77 -17.92 7.93
CA ASP A 152 -10.60 -18.54 8.51
C ASP A 152 -9.31 -17.83 8.03
N ASP A 153 -8.16 -18.26 8.58
CA ASP A 153 -6.85 -17.73 8.22
C ASP A 153 -6.54 -17.87 6.71
N GLY A 154 -7.18 -18.83 6.02
CA GLY A 154 -7.03 -19.03 4.58
C GLY A 154 -7.69 -17.91 3.78
N LEU A 155 -8.89 -17.49 4.20
CA LEU A 155 -9.61 -16.38 3.56
C LEU A 155 -8.97 -15.02 3.83
N GLU A 156 -8.44 -14.81 5.03
CA GLU A 156 -7.61 -13.65 5.35
C GLU A 156 -6.30 -13.65 4.54
N GLY A 157 -5.65 -14.82 4.39
CA GLY A 157 -4.46 -14.99 3.56
C GLY A 157 -4.71 -14.69 2.08
N GLU A 158 -5.87 -15.07 1.55
CA GLU A 158 -6.30 -14.70 0.20
C GLU A 158 -6.50 -13.18 0.08
N ALA A 159 -7.17 -12.53 1.04
CA ALA A 159 -7.38 -11.09 1.03
C ALA A 159 -6.05 -10.31 1.09
N VAL A 160 -5.09 -10.76 1.91
CA VAL A 160 -3.72 -10.22 1.95
C VAL A 160 -2.99 -10.40 0.60
N SER A 161 -3.19 -11.55 -0.05
CA SER A 161 -2.59 -11.83 -1.37
C SER A 161 -3.18 -10.90 -2.44
N VAL A 162 -4.50 -10.75 -2.48
CA VAL A 162 -5.21 -9.83 -3.39
C VAL A 162 -4.74 -8.39 -3.18
N GLN A 163 -4.67 -7.93 -1.93
CA GLN A 163 -4.16 -6.61 -1.60
C GLN A 163 -2.72 -6.39 -2.09
N THR A 164 -1.85 -7.38 -1.87
CA THR A 164 -0.43 -7.28 -2.24
C THR A 164 -0.30 -7.21 -3.75
N GLU A 165 -1.01 -8.07 -4.48
CA GLU A 165 -1.03 -8.05 -5.94
C GLU A 165 -1.63 -6.75 -6.48
N PHE A 166 -2.70 -6.23 -5.88
CA PHE A 166 -3.31 -4.96 -6.29
C PHE A 166 -2.31 -3.80 -6.15
N ARG A 167 -1.63 -3.70 -5.01
CA ARG A 167 -0.60 -2.68 -4.78
C ARG A 167 0.51 -2.76 -5.83
N ASP A 168 1.03 -3.96 -6.06
CA ASP A 168 2.18 -4.15 -6.95
C ASP A 168 1.80 -3.92 -8.42
N ARG A 169 0.59 -4.34 -8.82
CA ARG A 169 0.11 -4.21 -10.19
C ARG A 169 -0.32 -2.81 -10.56
N TYR A 170 -1.00 -2.08 -9.67
CA TYR A 170 -1.65 -0.80 -10.01
C TYR A 170 -1.02 0.39 -9.29
N MET A 171 -0.77 0.27 -7.99
CA MET A 171 -0.37 1.42 -7.18
C MET A 171 1.11 1.82 -7.37
N LYS A 172 1.98 0.83 -7.57
CA LYS A 172 3.42 1.04 -7.80
C LYS A 172 3.79 1.33 -9.26
N THR A 173 2.98 0.87 -10.21
CA THR A 173 3.26 0.98 -11.65
C THR A 173 2.56 2.19 -12.29
N GLY A 174 1.49 2.71 -11.68
CA GLY A 174 0.63 3.73 -12.26
C GLY A 174 -0.39 3.19 -13.27
N VAL A 175 -0.45 1.87 -13.49
CA VAL A 175 -1.49 1.25 -14.31
C VAL A 175 -2.84 1.41 -13.62
N SER A 176 -3.86 1.86 -14.35
CA SER A 176 -5.20 2.02 -13.81
C SER A 176 -5.90 0.67 -13.56
N PRO A 177 -6.58 0.48 -12.42
CA PRO A 177 -7.37 -0.72 -12.14
C PRO A 177 -8.77 -0.71 -12.79
N CYS A 178 -9.21 0.41 -13.38
CA CYS A 178 -10.58 0.61 -13.88
C CYS A 178 -10.98 -0.26 -15.09
N GLY A 179 -10.10 -1.12 -15.61
CA GLY A 179 -10.22 -1.69 -16.96
C GLY A 179 -9.64 -0.73 -18.01
N ARG A 180 -9.13 -1.29 -19.12
CA ARG A 180 -8.69 -0.49 -20.26
C ARG A 180 -9.89 -0.01 -21.07
#